data_AF-A0A8T3STI0-F1
#
_entry.id   AF-A0A8T3STI0-F1
#
_cell.length_a   1.000
_cell.length_b   1.000
_cell.length_c   1.000
_cell.angle_alpha   90.00
_cell.angle_beta   90.00
_cell.angle_gamma   90.00
#
_symmetry.space_group_name_H-M   'P 1'
#
loop_
_entity.id
_entity.type
_entity.pdbx_description
1 polymer ?
#
loop_
_entity_poly.entity_id
_entity_poly.type
_entity_poly.pdbx_seq_one_letter_code
_entity_poly.pdbx_strand_id
1 'polypeptide(L)'
;MSTRGSWSRNAAVAARLAANRGDLWLPGTLGALTYLAWLPLVITVAAAPRTSDLAFLGAGLLSSGLFPLNVILIAVVGALVVLIACLIASLAEASLLRAAGLGTPARSMAREVEVTFSVILLAVLPAVAVGAALISGAAAVAPAEFGAPDLGVPLALRIALRLAPLLAVFGLLAWLGQAFGALALRRAVGPGALPVGAAAKAAVLDLVRQPARRLGLALAVFLTDFVAFALAAALLRVLWAPIGADLAGGQLVSPTALLLLVGFVAIWLAVVLAFGALHVLFSTWWSLESGGLPAAAAPESMEARP
;
A
#
# COMPACT_ATOMS: atom_id res chain seq x y z
N MET A 1 12.93 7.74 -31.75
CA MET A 1 12.24 6.44 -31.62
C MET A 1 10.98 6.65 -30.78
N SER A 2 9.81 6.22 -31.24
CA SER A 2 8.54 6.57 -30.61
C SER A 2 8.43 5.95 -29.20
N THR A 3 8.35 6.82 -28.19
CA THR A 3 8.25 6.50 -26.75
C THR A 3 6.97 5.75 -26.38
N ARG A 4 5.96 5.72 -27.24
CA ARG A 4 4.68 5.03 -26.99
C ARG A 4 4.81 3.50 -27.04
N GLY A 5 5.66 2.96 -27.92
CA GLY A 5 5.81 1.51 -28.08
C GLY A 5 6.59 0.84 -26.94
N SER A 6 7.39 1.58 -26.18
CA SER A 6 8.17 1.02 -25.07
C SER A 6 7.33 0.82 -23.81
N TRP A 7 6.33 1.67 -23.55
CA TRP A 7 5.56 1.62 -22.30
C TRP A 7 4.71 0.35 -22.19
N SER A 8 3.93 0.05 -23.23
CA SER A 8 3.11 -1.18 -23.29
C SER A 8 3.97 -2.43 -23.38
N ARG A 9 5.10 -2.37 -24.09
CA ARG A 9 6.07 -3.47 -24.15
C ARG A 9 6.65 -3.77 -22.77
N ASN A 10 7.06 -2.76 -22.02
CA ASN A 10 7.60 -2.91 -20.66
C ASN A 10 6.53 -3.47 -19.71
N ALA A 11 5.29 -3.00 -19.81
CA ALA A 11 4.16 -3.55 -19.08
C ALA A 11 3.98 -5.05 -19.35
N ALA A 12 4.00 -5.45 -20.63
CA ALA A 12 3.86 -6.84 -21.03
C ALA A 12 5.04 -7.72 -20.58
N VAL A 13 6.26 -7.19 -20.59
CA VAL A 13 7.44 -7.89 -20.06
C VAL A 13 7.31 -8.07 -18.54
N ALA A 14 6.93 -7.01 -17.82
CA ALA A 14 6.70 -7.08 -16.38
C ALA A 14 5.60 -8.08 -16.01
N ALA A 15 4.50 -8.11 -16.78
CA ALA A 15 3.42 -9.07 -16.60
C ALA A 15 3.88 -10.52 -16.83
N ARG A 16 4.68 -10.76 -17.87
CA ARG A 16 5.27 -12.09 -18.12
C ARG A 16 6.21 -12.51 -16.99
N LEU A 17 7.03 -11.60 -16.48
CA LEU A 17 7.91 -11.89 -15.35
C LEU A 17 7.10 -12.22 -14.10
N ALA A 18 6.08 -11.41 -13.76
CA ALA A 18 5.20 -11.68 -12.64
C ALA A 18 4.48 -13.03 -12.78
N ALA A 19 4.03 -13.41 -13.98
CA ALA A 19 3.36 -14.68 -14.21
C ALA A 19 4.31 -15.90 -14.16
N ASN A 20 5.52 -15.78 -14.70
CA ASN A 20 6.42 -16.92 -14.88
C ASN A 20 7.42 -17.12 -13.73
N ARG A 21 7.66 -16.11 -12.89
CA ARG A 21 8.60 -16.15 -11.77
C ARG A 21 7.87 -16.29 -10.44
N GLY A 22 7.39 -17.50 -10.16
CA GLY A 22 6.71 -17.83 -8.90
C GLY A 22 7.57 -17.58 -7.65
N ASP A 23 8.89 -17.59 -7.79
CA ASP A 23 9.84 -17.23 -6.72
C ASP A 23 9.71 -15.76 -6.27
N LEU A 24 9.17 -14.88 -7.11
CA LEU A 24 8.92 -13.48 -6.77
C LEU A 24 7.59 -13.27 -6.03
N TRP A 25 6.71 -14.26 -5.99
CA TRP A 25 5.38 -14.10 -5.42
C TRP A 25 5.42 -13.95 -3.91
N LEU A 26 6.27 -14.71 -3.21
CA LEU A 26 6.42 -14.59 -1.77
C LEU A 26 6.88 -13.17 -1.34
N PRO A 27 7.99 -12.61 -1.87
CA PRO A 27 8.39 -11.25 -1.52
C PRO A 27 7.38 -10.21 -2.00
N GLY A 28 6.75 -10.42 -3.17
CA GLY A 28 5.64 -9.59 -3.63
C GLY A 28 4.45 -9.58 -2.67
N THR A 29 4.09 -10.75 -2.14
CA THR A 29 2.99 -10.94 -1.19
C THR A 29 3.28 -10.28 0.15
N LEU A 30 4.52 -10.38 0.65
CA LEU A 30 4.95 -9.63 1.83
C LEU A 30 4.80 -8.12 1.59
N GLY A 31 5.17 -7.63 0.41
CA GLY A 31 4.96 -6.23 0.02
C GLY A 31 3.48 -5.87 0.04
N ALA A 32 2.66 -6.64 -0.67
CA ALA A 32 1.21 -6.46 -0.73
C ALA A 32 0.54 -6.44 0.66
N LEU A 33 0.94 -7.33 1.56
CA LEU A 33 0.44 -7.39 2.93
C LEU A 33 0.81 -6.16 3.76
N THR A 34 1.91 -5.47 3.46
CA THR A 34 2.26 -4.25 4.20
C THR A 34 1.45 -3.04 3.79
N TYR A 35 1.07 -2.99 2.51
CA TYR A 35 0.37 -1.83 1.97
C TYR A 35 -1.15 -1.98 2.09
N LEU A 36 -1.69 -3.09 1.57
CA LEU A 36 -3.09 -3.06 1.14
C LEU A 36 -3.85 -4.38 1.34
N ALA A 37 -3.20 -5.53 1.25
CA ALA A 37 -3.91 -6.81 1.20
C ALA A 37 -4.59 -7.22 2.53
N TRP A 38 -4.23 -6.60 3.65
CA TRP A 38 -4.89 -6.81 4.95
C TRP A 38 -6.12 -5.92 5.16
N LEU A 39 -6.19 -4.75 4.52
CA LEU A 39 -7.27 -3.78 4.73
C LEU A 39 -8.65 -4.31 4.31
N PRO A 40 -8.83 -4.99 3.15
CA PRO A 40 -10.10 -5.59 2.79
C PRO A 40 -10.63 -6.56 3.85
N LEU A 41 -9.74 -7.35 4.46
CA LEU A 41 -10.09 -8.28 5.53
C LEU A 41 -10.62 -7.52 6.75
N VAL A 42 -9.88 -6.52 7.21
CA VAL A 42 -10.27 -5.74 8.40
C VAL A 42 -11.59 -4.99 8.16
N ILE A 43 -11.77 -4.35 7.02
CA ILE A 43 -13.02 -3.63 6.71
C ILE A 43 -14.21 -4.58 6.54
N THR A 44 -13.95 -5.82 6.13
CA THR A 44 -14.99 -6.85 6.00
C THR A 44 -15.41 -7.42 7.35
N VAL A 45 -14.44 -7.80 8.17
CA VAL A 45 -14.64 -8.60 9.39
C VAL A 45 -14.88 -7.70 10.60
N ALA A 46 -14.18 -6.57 10.70
CA ALA A 46 -14.39 -5.65 11.81
C ALA A 46 -15.75 -4.96 11.66
N ALA A 47 -16.54 -4.97 12.73
CA ALA A 47 -17.73 -4.14 12.80
C ALA A 47 -17.31 -2.68 12.61
N ALA A 48 -17.98 -1.97 11.70
CA ALA A 48 -17.76 -0.53 11.56
C ALA A 48 -18.06 0.13 12.91
N PRO A 49 -17.14 0.95 13.47
CA PRO A 49 -17.36 1.59 14.74
C PRO A 49 -18.63 2.44 14.65
N ARG A 50 -19.51 2.31 15.64
CA ARG A 50 -20.71 3.12 15.69
C ARG A 50 -20.33 4.55 16.05
N THR A 51 -21.17 5.48 15.64
CA THR A 51 -21.09 6.89 16.03
C THR A 51 -20.95 7.05 17.55
N SER A 52 -21.68 6.23 18.32
CA SER A 52 -21.58 6.18 19.78
C SER A 52 -20.19 5.77 20.27
N ASP A 53 -19.55 4.79 19.63
CA ASP A 53 -18.28 4.22 20.07
C ASP A 53 -17.16 5.26 19.93
N LEU A 54 -17.20 6.01 18.82
CA LEU A 54 -16.27 7.12 18.57
C LEU A 54 -16.49 8.28 19.54
N ALA A 55 -17.76 8.60 19.86
CA ALA A 55 -18.09 9.62 20.84
C ALA A 55 -17.63 9.23 22.25
N PHE A 56 -17.84 7.98 22.66
CA PHE A 56 -17.35 7.44 23.94
C PHE A 56 -15.83 7.43 24.01
N LEU A 57 -15.14 7.05 22.94
CA LEU A 57 -13.68 7.10 22.88
C LEU A 57 -13.17 8.55 23.03
N GLY A 58 -13.77 9.48 22.29
CA GLY A 58 -13.38 10.90 22.36
C GLY A 58 -13.64 11.52 23.73
N ALA A 59 -14.84 11.31 24.29
CA ALA A 59 -15.19 11.79 25.62
C ALA A 59 -14.28 11.18 26.69
N GLY A 60 -14.07 9.85 26.64
CA GLY A 60 -13.22 9.14 27.58
C GLY A 60 -11.76 9.57 27.53
N LEU A 61 -11.22 9.90 26.34
CA LEU A 61 -9.86 10.43 26.19
C LEU A 61 -9.70 11.82 26.81
N LEU A 62 -10.69 12.70 26.63
CA LEU A 62 -10.65 14.08 27.13
C LEU A 62 -10.95 14.18 28.62
N SER A 63 -11.86 13.35 29.13
CA SER A 63 -12.22 13.34 30.55
C SER A 63 -11.28 12.48 31.41
N SER A 64 -10.30 11.80 30.80
CA SER A 64 -9.33 10.98 31.52
C SER A 64 -8.38 11.84 32.35
N GLY A 65 -8.13 11.46 33.60
CA GLY A 65 -7.07 12.06 34.43
C GLY A 65 -5.65 11.87 33.88
N LEU A 66 -5.47 11.01 32.86
CA LEU A 66 -4.21 10.81 32.14
C LEU A 66 -4.11 11.67 30.87
N PHE A 67 -5.00 12.64 30.66
CA PHE A 67 -4.81 13.66 29.64
C PHE A 67 -3.64 14.59 30.03
N PRO A 68 -2.67 14.88 29.15
CA PRO A 68 -2.60 14.62 27.69
C PRO A 68 -1.85 13.34 27.28
N LEU A 69 -1.36 12.54 28.23
CA LEU A 69 -0.52 11.36 27.96
C LEU A 69 -1.20 10.33 27.04
N ASN A 70 -2.51 10.12 27.18
CA ASN A 70 -3.25 9.20 26.30
C ASN A 70 -3.19 9.60 24.82
N VAL A 71 -3.24 10.91 24.53
CA VAL A 71 -3.14 11.43 23.15
C VAL A 71 -1.74 11.21 22.60
N ILE A 72 -0.72 11.47 23.40
CA ILE A 72 0.68 11.21 23.05
C ILE A 72 0.88 9.72 22.78
N LEU A 73 0.33 8.83 23.61
CA LEU A 73 0.44 7.38 23.44
C LEU A 73 -0.20 6.93 22.13
N ILE A 74 -1.39 7.42 21.78
CA ILE A 74 -2.04 7.13 20.49
C ILE A 74 -1.16 7.59 19.33
N ALA A 75 -0.60 8.78 19.40
CA ALA A 75 0.30 9.31 18.37
C ALA A 75 1.57 8.45 18.23
N VAL A 76 2.17 8.02 19.35
CA VAL A 76 3.35 7.13 19.37
C VAL A 76 3.01 5.77 18.78
N VAL A 77 1.88 5.16 19.16
CA VAL A 77 1.42 3.88 18.59
C VAL A 77 1.19 4.01 17.09
N GLY A 78 0.52 5.09 16.64
CA GLY A 78 0.33 5.37 15.21
C GLY A 78 1.66 5.50 14.46
N ALA A 79 2.61 6.24 15.01
CA ALA A 79 3.95 6.38 14.43
C ALA A 79 4.68 5.04 14.35
N LEU A 80 4.63 4.22 15.42
CA LEU A 80 5.22 2.88 15.43
C LEU A 80 4.60 1.97 14.37
N VAL A 81 3.28 2.00 14.20
CA VAL A 81 2.60 1.23 13.14
C VAL A 81 3.11 1.65 11.75
N VAL A 82 3.25 2.95 11.49
CA VAL A 82 3.79 3.47 10.22
C VAL A 82 5.24 3.01 10.02
N LEU A 83 6.08 3.09 11.07
CA LEU A 83 7.48 2.65 11.01
C LEU A 83 7.60 1.15 10.74
N ILE A 84 6.80 0.33 11.41
CA ILE A 84 6.75 -1.13 11.21
C ILE A 84 6.30 -1.43 9.78
N ALA A 85 5.25 -0.77 9.29
CA ALA A 85 4.79 -0.94 7.91
C ALA A 85 5.89 -0.58 6.91
N CYS A 86 6.59 0.54 7.11
CA CYS A 86 7.74 0.93 6.27
C CYS A 86 8.89 -0.09 6.33
N LEU A 87 9.16 -0.66 7.51
CA LEU A 87 10.22 -1.66 7.68
C LEU A 87 9.89 -2.96 6.94
N ILE A 88 8.68 -3.51 7.13
CA ILE A 88 8.28 -4.73 6.43
C ILE A 88 8.21 -4.47 4.92
N ALA A 89 7.69 -3.31 4.50
CA ALA A 89 7.66 -2.91 3.10
C ALA A 89 9.07 -2.82 2.50
N SER A 90 10.03 -2.28 3.25
CA SER A 90 11.43 -2.21 2.82
C SER A 90 12.09 -3.58 2.70
N LEU A 91 11.76 -4.51 3.61
CA LEU A 91 12.22 -5.90 3.56
C LEU A 91 11.64 -6.64 2.34
N ALA A 92 10.35 -6.48 2.10
CA ALA A 92 9.66 -7.06 0.96
C ALA A 92 10.24 -6.54 -0.37
N GLU A 93 10.42 -5.23 -0.48
CA GLU A 93 10.91 -4.63 -1.71
C GLU A 93 12.41 -4.94 -1.95
N ALA A 94 13.24 -4.92 -0.92
CA ALA A 94 14.66 -5.33 -1.04
C ALA A 94 14.78 -6.80 -1.46
N SER A 95 13.95 -7.69 -0.89
CA SER A 95 13.99 -9.12 -1.21
C SER A 95 13.46 -9.38 -2.62
N LEU A 96 12.42 -8.66 -3.03
CA LEU A 96 11.89 -8.68 -4.40
C LEU A 96 12.94 -8.23 -5.42
N LEU A 97 13.57 -7.07 -5.19
CA LEU A 97 14.60 -6.55 -6.09
C LEU A 97 15.80 -7.50 -6.19
N ARG A 98 16.23 -8.09 -5.07
CA ARG A 98 17.32 -9.07 -5.07
C ARG A 98 16.94 -10.33 -5.84
N ALA A 99 15.75 -10.90 -5.60
CA ALA A 99 15.26 -12.09 -6.30
C ALA A 99 15.07 -11.85 -7.81
N ALA A 100 14.69 -10.63 -8.18
CA ALA A 100 14.58 -10.19 -9.56
C ALA A 100 15.93 -9.87 -10.23
N GLY A 101 17.06 -10.01 -9.53
CA GLY A 101 18.40 -9.68 -10.04
C GLY A 101 18.66 -8.17 -10.18
N LEU A 102 17.83 -7.34 -9.55
CA LEU A 102 17.87 -5.87 -9.54
C LEU A 102 18.56 -5.30 -8.29
N GLY A 103 18.93 -6.15 -7.34
CA GLY A 103 19.66 -5.77 -6.13
C GLY A 103 21.11 -5.35 -6.38
N THR A 104 21.83 -5.00 -5.31
CA THR A 104 23.25 -4.66 -5.32
C THR A 104 24.05 -5.88 -4.82
N PRO A 105 24.71 -6.66 -5.69
CA PRO A 105 25.27 -7.97 -5.30
C PRO A 105 26.26 -7.92 -4.14
N ALA A 106 27.02 -6.83 -4.03
CA ALA A 106 28.03 -6.63 -2.99
C ALA A 106 27.47 -6.16 -1.64
N ARG A 107 26.19 -5.75 -1.54
CA ARG A 107 25.60 -5.26 -0.28
C ARG A 107 24.94 -6.40 0.47
N SER A 108 25.03 -6.35 1.80
CA SER A 108 24.23 -7.22 2.66
C SER A 108 22.74 -6.88 2.56
N MET A 109 21.88 -7.87 2.82
CA MET A 109 20.42 -7.67 2.83
C MET A 109 20.02 -6.56 3.81
N ALA A 110 20.60 -6.55 5.01
CA ALA A 110 20.34 -5.52 6.02
C ALA A 110 20.61 -4.10 5.50
N ARG A 111 21.70 -3.90 4.75
CA ARG A 111 22.04 -2.59 4.18
C ARG A 111 21.09 -2.17 3.07
N GLU A 112 20.59 -3.11 2.27
CA GLU A 112 19.56 -2.82 1.26
C GLU A 112 18.21 -2.46 1.89
N VAL A 113 17.84 -3.16 2.96
CA VAL A 113 16.64 -2.84 3.76
C VAL A 113 16.76 -1.44 4.35
N GLU A 114 17.90 -1.09 4.95
CA GLU A 114 18.14 0.25 5.52
C GLU A 114 18.00 1.37 4.47
N VAL A 115 18.58 1.17 3.28
CA VAL A 115 18.48 2.13 2.16
C VAL A 115 17.04 2.25 1.67
N THR A 116 16.36 1.11 1.50
CA THR A 116 14.97 1.06 1.04
C THR A 116 14.03 1.72 2.05
N PHE A 117 14.23 1.43 3.34
CA PHE A 117 13.50 2.04 4.45
C PHE A 117 13.67 3.56 4.46
N SER A 118 14.90 4.06 4.30
CA SER A 118 15.18 5.49 4.24
C SER A 118 14.46 6.19 3.07
N VAL A 119 14.42 5.54 1.89
CA VAL A 119 13.70 6.06 0.73
C VAL A 119 12.19 6.07 0.96
N ILE A 120 11.62 4.99 1.51
CA ILE A 120 10.18 4.89 1.82
C ILE A 120 9.78 5.94 2.86
N LEU A 121 10.57 6.12 3.92
CA LEU A 121 10.32 7.16 4.93
C LEU A 121 10.30 8.56 4.32
N LEU A 122 11.27 8.87 3.47
CA LEU A 122 11.33 10.18 2.80
C LEU A 122 10.11 10.39 1.89
N ALA A 123 9.67 9.34 1.20
CA ALA A 123 8.51 9.38 0.31
C ALA A 123 7.18 9.55 1.05
N VAL A 124 7.03 8.94 2.24
CA VAL A 124 5.76 8.94 2.99
C VAL A 124 5.60 10.16 3.90
N LEU A 125 6.71 10.80 4.31
CA LEU A 125 6.72 11.91 5.28
C LEU A 125 5.69 13.03 4.97
N PRO A 126 5.56 13.52 3.72
CA PRO A 126 4.57 14.55 3.41
C PRO A 126 3.13 14.09 3.60
N ALA A 127 2.82 12.85 3.21
CA ALA A 127 1.49 12.27 3.39
C ALA A 127 1.18 12.05 4.88
N VAL A 128 2.16 11.62 5.68
CA VAL A 128 2.03 11.49 7.15
C VAL A 128 1.72 12.84 7.80
N ALA A 129 2.40 13.92 7.39
CA ALA A 129 2.14 15.26 7.92
C ALA A 129 0.71 15.73 7.64
N VAL A 130 0.20 15.50 6.42
CA VAL A 130 -1.20 15.82 6.08
C VAL A 130 -2.18 14.85 6.76
N GLY A 131 -1.81 13.59 6.95
CA GLY A 131 -2.59 12.64 7.75
C GLY A 131 -2.76 13.10 9.21
N ALA A 132 -1.70 13.61 9.83
CA ALA A 132 -1.79 14.23 11.15
C ALA A 132 -2.73 15.44 11.15
N ALA A 133 -2.64 16.31 10.13
CA ALA A 133 -3.55 17.44 9.97
C ALA A 133 -5.02 17.01 9.75
N LEU A 134 -5.25 15.92 9.02
CA LEU A 134 -6.58 15.32 8.85
C LEU A 134 -7.16 14.83 10.18
N ILE A 135 -6.35 14.16 11.01
CA ILE A 135 -6.77 13.70 12.34
C ILE A 135 -7.11 14.90 13.24
N SER A 136 -6.25 15.91 13.28
CA SER A 136 -6.50 17.13 14.05
C SER A 136 -7.73 17.89 13.54
N GLY A 137 -7.91 18.00 12.22
CA GLY A 137 -9.08 18.61 11.60
C GLY A 137 -10.37 17.85 11.91
N ALA A 138 -10.32 16.51 11.87
CA ALA A 138 -11.45 15.67 12.27
C ALA A 138 -11.82 15.89 13.74
N ALA A 139 -10.83 15.94 14.64
CA ALA A 139 -11.07 16.23 16.05
C ALA A 139 -11.68 17.62 16.28
N ALA A 140 -11.32 18.62 15.46
CA ALA A 140 -11.88 19.97 15.56
C ALA A 140 -13.31 20.08 15.00
N VAL A 141 -13.61 19.36 13.92
CA VAL A 141 -14.90 19.44 13.22
C VAL A 141 -15.94 18.50 13.83
N ALA A 142 -15.52 17.33 14.32
CA ALA A 142 -16.43 16.30 14.79
C ALA A 142 -17.44 16.80 15.84
N PRO A 143 -17.07 17.53 16.91
CA PRO A 143 -18.04 17.96 17.94
C PRO A 143 -19.22 18.76 17.38
N ALA A 144 -18.95 19.66 16.43
CA ALA A 144 -19.99 20.46 15.77
C ALA A 144 -20.90 19.59 14.89
N GLU A 145 -20.36 18.56 14.24
CA GLU A 145 -21.13 17.64 13.39
C GLU A 145 -21.98 16.65 14.20
N PHE A 146 -21.49 16.21 15.37
CA PHE A 146 -22.23 15.36 16.30
C PHE A 146 -23.42 16.09 16.94
N GLY A 147 -23.30 17.39 17.20
CA GLY A 147 -24.37 18.22 17.78
C GLY A 147 -25.36 18.79 16.76
N ALA A 148 -25.10 18.60 15.47
CA ALA A 148 -25.96 19.14 14.41
C ALA A 148 -27.25 18.30 14.24
N PRO A 149 -28.36 18.92 13.79
CA PRO A 149 -29.58 18.18 13.48
C PRO A 149 -29.32 17.09 12.45
N ASP A 150 -30.12 16.02 12.49
CA ASP A 150 -30.04 14.97 11.49
C ASP A 150 -30.41 15.53 10.11
N LEU A 151 -29.45 15.49 9.20
CA LEU A 151 -29.60 15.96 7.82
C LEU A 151 -29.89 14.81 6.85
N GLY A 152 -30.07 13.58 7.35
CA GLY A 152 -30.20 12.37 6.52
C GLY A 152 -28.88 11.95 5.82
N VAL A 153 -27.76 12.60 6.16
CA VAL A 153 -26.43 12.32 5.60
C VAL A 153 -25.56 11.63 6.66
N PRO A 154 -24.89 10.51 6.33
CA PRO A 154 -24.02 9.82 7.29
C PRO A 154 -22.94 10.75 7.89
N LEU A 155 -22.74 10.68 9.21
CA LEU A 155 -21.79 11.53 9.93
C LEU A 155 -20.39 11.49 9.31
N ALA A 156 -19.90 10.29 8.95
CA ALA A 156 -18.58 10.13 8.34
C ALA A 156 -18.46 10.90 7.02
N LEU A 157 -19.52 10.91 6.19
CA LEU A 157 -19.53 11.65 4.94
C LEU A 157 -19.53 13.15 5.18
N ARG A 158 -20.27 13.64 6.19
CA ARG A 158 -20.28 15.06 6.54
C ARG A 158 -18.91 15.56 7.01
N ILE A 159 -18.25 14.81 7.89
CA ILE A 159 -16.87 15.09 8.33
C ILE A 159 -15.91 15.04 7.14
N ALA A 160 -16.00 14.01 6.29
CA ALA A 160 -15.15 13.87 5.12
C ALA A 160 -15.32 15.04 4.13
N LEU A 161 -16.56 15.51 3.90
CA LEU A 161 -16.82 16.68 3.05
C LEU A 161 -16.21 17.95 3.62
N ARG A 162 -16.27 18.16 4.94
CA ARG A 162 -15.58 19.30 5.59
C ARG A 162 -14.06 19.22 5.46
N LEU A 163 -13.51 18.01 5.46
CA LEU A 163 -12.08 17.75 5.31
C LEU A 163 -11.65 17.50 3.85
N ALA A 164 -12.55 17.68 2.87
CA ALA A 164 -12.30 17.35 1.48
C ALA A 164 -11.02 17.99 0.90
N PRO A 165 -10.68 19.27 1.20
CA PRO A 165 -9.42 19.85 0.75
C PRO A 165 -8.19 19.10 1.28
N LEU A 166 -8.19 18.72 2.56
CA LEU A 166 -7.09 17.96 3.16
C LEU A 166 -7.02 16.53 2.62
N LEU A 167 -8.17 15.89 2.36
CA LEU A 167 -8.24 14.58 1.73
C LEU A 167 -7.66 14.61 0.31
N ALA A 168 -7.96 15.67 -0.46
CA ALA A 168 -7.41 15.86 -1.81
C ALA A 168 -5.88 16.06 -1.77
N VAL A 169 -5.38 16.89 -0.85
CA VAL A 169 -3.94 17.08 -0.65
C VAL A 169 -3.26 15.78 -0.20
N PHE A 170 -3.87 15.02 0.71
CA PHE A 170 -3.36 13.72 1.14
C PHE A 170 -3.24 12.75 -0.03
N GLY A 171 -4.30 12.60 -0.84
CA GLY A 171 -4.29 11.74 -2.02
C GLY A 171 -3.22 12.17 -3.04
N LEU A 172 -3.08 13.48 -3.28
CA LEU A 172 -2.05 14.02 -4.16
C LEU A 172 -0.64 13.70 -3.66
N LEU A 173 -0.36 13.92 -2.37
CA LEU A 173 0.95 13.66 -1.78
C LEU A 173 1.27 12.16 -1.70
N ALA A 174 0.29 11.31 -1.44
CA ALA A 174 0.47 9.87 -1.48
C ALA A 174 0.85 9.40 -2.89
N TRP A 175 0.14 9.89 -3.91
CA TRP A 175 0.44 9.58 -5.31
C TRP A 175 1.81 10.09 -5.78
N LEU A 176 2.15 11.34 -5.44
CA LEU A 176 3.48 11.91 -5.73
C LEU A 176 4.59 11.18 -4.97
N GLY A 177 4.35 10.86 -3.70
CA GLY A 177 5.27 10.11 -2.85
C GLY A 177 5.54 8.71 -3.40
N GLN A 178 4.51 8.02 -3.91
CA GLN A 178 4.66 6.74 -4.58
C GLN A 178 5.57 6.85 -5.82
N ALA A 179 5.31 7.84 -6.70
CA ALA A 179 6.14 8.06 -7.89
C ALA A 179 7.60 8.38 -7.53
N PHE A 180 7.79 9.29 -6.58
CA PHE A 180 9.10 9.69 -6.09
C PHE A 180 9.85 8.52 -5.44
N GLY A 181 9.21 7.83 -4.49
CA GLY A 181 9.80 6.70 -3.76
C GLY A 181 10.15 5.55 -4.70
N ALA A 182 9.29 5.28 -5.70
CA ALA A 182 9.59 4.29 -6.71
C ALA A 182 10.88 4.64 -7.46
N LEU A 183 10.98 5.85 -8.01
CA LEU A 183 12.16 6.31 -8.75
C LEU A 183 13.42 6.37 -7.89
N ALA A 184 13.34 6.95 -6.69
CA ALA A 184 14.46 7.09 -5.77
C ALA A 184 15.02 5.72 -5.39
N LEU A 185 14.16 4.73 -5.15
CA LEU A 185 14.59 3.39 -4.82
C LEU A 185 15.43 2.75 -5.94
N ARG A 186 14.99 2.87 -7.19
CA ARG A 186 15.70 2.30 -8.35
C ARG A 186 17.01 3.04 -8.66
N ARG A 187 17.23 4.22 -8.07
CA ARG A 187 18.53 4.91 -8.10
C ARG A 187 19.40 4.57 -6.89
N ALA A 188 18.80 4.16 -5.78
CA ALA A 188 19.50 3.84 -4.53
C ALA A 188 19.92 2.36 -4.42
N VAL A 189 19.33 1.49 -5.23
CA VAL A 189 19.58 0.04 -5.30
C VAL A 189 19.93 -0.36 -6.73
N GLY A 190 20.85 -1.32 -6.88
CA GLY A 190 21.24 -1.90 -8.16
C GLY A 190 22.69 -1.56 -8.58
N PRO A 191 23.11 -2.00 -9.78
CA PRO A 191 24.41 -1.64 -10.34
C PRO A 191 24.52 -0.11 -10.51
N GLY A 192 25.48 0.52 -9.84
CA GLY A 192 25.61 1.99 -9.83
C GLY A 192 24.74 2.70 -8.79
N ALA A 193 24.28 1.99 -7.76
CA ALA A 193 23.51 2.54 -6.65
C ALA A 193 24.11 3.83 -6.07
N LEU A 194 23.30 4.89 -6.07
CA LEU A 194 23.64 6.19 -5.51
C LEU A 194 23.35 6.25 -4.00
N PRO A 195 24.03 7.13 -3.24
CA PRO A 195 23.60 7.47 -1.88
C PRO A 195 22.17 8.02 -1.87
N VAL A 196 21.41 7.81 -0.77
CA VAL A 196 19.98 8.16 -0.66
C VAL A 196 19.69 9.61 -1.07
N GLY A 197 20.49 10.58 -0.62
CA GLY A 197 20.30 11.99 -0.99
C GLY A 197 20.49 12.26 -2.50
N ALA A 198 21.48 11.62 -3.12
CA ALA A 198 21.72 11.73 -4.56
C ALA A 198 20.62 11.01 -5.37
N ALA A 199 20.16 9.86 -4.89
CA ALA A 199 19.04 9.11 -5.46
C ALA A 199 17.74 9.91 -5.41
N ALA A 200 17.43 10.55 -4.27
CA ALA A 200 16.28 11.44 -4.12
C ALA A 200 16.33 12.62 -5.09
N LYS A 201 17.49 13.29 -5.20
CA LYS A 201 17.68 14.37 -6.18
C LYS A 201 17.48 13.87 -7.62
N ALA A 202 18.03 12.71 -7.96
CA ALA A 202 17.87 12.12 -9.28
C ALA A 202 16.40 11.77 -9.58
N ALA A 203 15.65 11.29 -8.59
CA ALA A 203 14.22 11.00 -8.72
C ALA A 203 13.39 12.26 -8.99
N VAL A 204 13.65 13.36 -8.28
CA VAL A 204 12.98 14.65 -8.54
C VAL A 204 13.30 15.15 -9.95
N LEU A 205 14.57 15.09 -10.36
CA LEU A 205 14.97 15.51 -11.71
C LEU A 205 14.31 14.65 -12.79
N ASP A 206 14.17 13.34 -12.58
CA ASP A 206 13.49 12.45 -13.53
C ASP A 206 11.98 12.72 -13.59
N LEU A 207 11.35 12.97 -12.44
CA LEU A 207 9.94 13.34 -12.36
C LEU A 207 9.66 14.67 -13.08
N VAL A 208 10.53 15.66 -12.93
CA VAL A 208 10.41 16.96 -13.62
C VAL A 208 10.66 16.84 -15.12
N ARG A 209 11.59 15.97 -15.54
CA ARG A 209 11.91 15.77 -16.96
C ARG A 209 10.87 14.94 -17.70
N GLN A 210 10.22 13.98 -17.03
CA GLN A 210 9.26 13.06 -17.65
C GLN A 210 7.95 12.93 -16.84
N PRO A 211 7.27 14.04 -16.49
CA PRO A 211 6.18 14.02 -15.52
C PRO A 211 5.03 13.13 -15.97
N ALA A 212 4.53 13.32 -17.20
CA ALA A 212 3.39 12.57 -17.71
C ALA A 212 3.63 11.04 -17.70
N ARG A 213 4.86 10.59 -17.97
CA ARG A 213 5.20 9.16 -18.01
C ARG A 213 5.28 8.57 -16.60
N ARG A 214 5.96 9.25 -15.67
CA ARG A 214 6.16 8.77 -14.29
C ARG A 214 4.86 8.87 -13.49
N LEU A 215 4.16 9.98 -13.58
CA LEU A 215 2.87 10.19 -12.94
C LEU A 215 1.79 9.30 -13.55
N GLY A 216 1.81 9.08 -14.87
CA GLY A 216 0.90 8.15 -15.54
C GLY A 216 1.09 6.70 -15.06
N LEU A 217 2.34 6.25 -14.89
CA LEU A 217 2.63 4.93 -14.31
C LEU A 217 2.17 4.84 -12.85
N ALA A 218 2.50 5.84 -12.03
CA ALA A 218 2.05 5.89 -10.63
C ALA A 218 0.52 5.87 -10.53
N LEU A 219 -0.18 6.59 -11.41
CA LEU A 219 -1.64 6.60 -11.47
C LEU A 219 -2.19 5.23 -11.89
N ALA A 220 -1.58 4.56 -12.86
CA ALA A 220 -1.99 3.22 -13.28
C ALA A 220 -1.86 2.21 -12.14
N VAL A 221 -0.75 2.27 -11.38
CA VAL A 221 -0.57 1.45 -10.17
C VAL A 221 -1.65 1.77 -9.14
N PHE A 222 -1.82 3.06 -8.81
CA PHE A 222 -2.78 3.51 -7.80
C PHE A 222 -4.23 3.09 -8.14
N LEU A 223 -4.65 3.25 -9.39
CA LEU A 223 -5.98 2.84 -9.84
C LEU A 223 -6.13 1.32 -9.84
N THR A 224 -5.09 0.57 -10.21
CA THR A 224 -5.15 -0.90 -10.19
C THR A 224 -5.25 -1.41 -8.76
N ASP A 225 -4.46 -0.85 -7.84
CA ASP A 225 -4.52 -1.18 -6.42
C ASP A 225 -5.90 -0.85 -5.85
N PHE A 226 -6.48 0.31 -6.22
CA PHE A 226 -7.82 0.70 -5.81
C PHE A 226 -8.91 -0.24 -6.34
N VAL A 227 -8.83 -0.66 -7.61
CA VAL A 227 -9.79 -1.62 -8.19
C VAL A 227 -9.64 -2.99 -7.53
N ALA A 228 -8.41 -3.48 -7.37
CA ALA A 228 -8.13 -4.74 -6.70
C ALA A 228 -8.64 -4.72 -5.25
N PHE A 229 -8.44 -3.61 -4.53
CA PHE A 229 -8.98 -3.37 -3.20
C PHE A 229 -10.50 -3.48 -3.15
N ALA A 230 -11.18 -2.73 -4.03
CA ALA A 230 -12.64 -2.68 -4.06
C ALA A 230 -13.23 -4.06 -4.38
N LEU A 231 -12.65 -4.78 -5.34
CA LEU A 231 -13.07 -6.14 -5.69
C LEU A 231 -12.83 -7.12 -4.54
N ALA A 232 -11.66 -7.05 -3.89
CA ALA A 232 -11.35 -7.87 -2.72
C ALA A 232 -12.32 -7.62 -1.57
N ALA A 233 -12.58 -6.34 -1.25
CA ALA A 233 -13.51 -5.98 -0.19
C ALA A 233 -14.94 -6.43 -0.49
N ALA A 234 -15.42 -6.25 -1.73
CA ALA A 234 -16.74 -6.72 -2.15
C ALA A 234 -16.86 -8.24 -2.06
N LEU A 235 -15.86 -8.97 -2.58
CA LEU A 235 -15.80 -10.43 -2.53
C LEU A 235 -15.82 -10.95 -1.08
N LEU A 236 -14.91 -10.45 -0.25
CA LEU A 236 -14.82 -10.87 1.15
C LEU A 236 -16.10 -10.53 1.89
N ARG A 237 -16.75 -9.39 1.61
CA ARG A 237 -18.00 -9.01 2.27
C ARG A 237 -19.17 -9.93 1.91
N VAL A 238 -19.27 -10.38 0.66
CA VAL A 238 -20.26 -11.38 0.26
C VAL A 238 -20.01 -12.71 0.97
N LEU A 239 -18.76 -13.15 1.07
CA LEU A 239 -18.39 -14.40 1.73
C LEU A 239 -18.57 -14.34 3.25
N TRP A 240 -18.34 -13.17 3.85
CA TRP A 240 -18.46 -12.95 5.29
C TRP A 240 -19.91 -12.86 5.77
N ALA A 241 -20.85 -12.39 4.92
CA ALA A 241 -22.24 -12.19 5.32
C ALA A 241 -22.90 -13.41 6.02
N PRO A 242 -22.84 -14.65 5.48
CA PRO A 242 -23.39 -15.81 6.17
C PRO A 242 -22.65 -16.14 7.47
N ILE A 243 -21.31 -16.05 7.47
CA ILE A 243 -20.48 -16.31 8.65
C ILE A 243 -20.84 -15.32 9.77
N GLY A 244 -20.94 -14.03 9.45
CA GLY A 244 -21.31 -12.98 10.40
C GLY A 244 -22.70 -13.17 10.99
N ALA A 245 -23.66 -13.67 10.20
CA ALA A 245 -25.00 -13.99 10.69
C ALA A 245 -24.99 -15.17 11.69
N ASP A 246 -24.27 -16.24 11.36
CA ASP A 246 -24.13 -17.41 12.25
C ASP A 246 -23.41 -17.03 13.57
N LEU A 247 -22.36 -16.21 13.48
CA LEU A 247 -21.62 -15.70 14.63
C LEU A 247 -22.49 -14.81 15.52
N ALA A 248 -23.28 -13.91 14.93
CA ALA A 248 -24.21 -13.06 15.67
C ALA A 248 -25.33 -13.86 16.36
N GLY A 249 -25.71 -15.02 15.78
CA GLY A 249 -26.64 -15.97 16.35
C GLY A 249 -26.05 -16.89 17.43
N GLY A 250 -24.77 -16.73 17.79
CA GLY A 250 -24.09 -17.52 18.82
C GLY A 250 -23.62 -18.91 18.36
N GLN A 251 -23.64 -19.21 17.06
CA GLN A 251 -23.26 -20.52 16.52
C GLN A 251 -21.76 -20.63 16.19
N LEU A 252 -20.89 -20.32 17.15
CA LEU A 252 -19.43 -20.29 16.98
C LEU A 252 -18.80 -21.64 16.58
N VAL A 253 -19.49 -22.77 16.80
CA VAL A 253 -18.93 -24.14 16.66
C VAL A 253 -19.77 -25.01 15.71
N SER A 254 -20.59 -24.42 14.83
CA SER A 254 -21.28 -25.24 13.82
C SER A 254 -20.26 -25.73 12.76
N PRO A 255 -20.33 -27.01 12.32
CA PRO A 255 -19.44 -27.52 11.26
C PRO A 255 -19.51 -26.68 9.99
N THR A 256 -20.69 -26.15 9.68
CA THR A 256 -20.93 -25.25 8.55
C THR A 256 -20.15 -23.94 8.69
N ALA A 257 -20.22 -23.28 9.85
CA ALA A 257 -19.49 -22.04 10.10
C ALA A 257 -17.96 -22.25 10.01
N LEU A 258 -17.45 -23.38 10.51
CA LEU A 258 -16.04 -23.73 10.41
C LEU A 258 -15.60 -23.94 8.95
N LEU A 259 -16.38 -24.67 8.16
CA LEU A 259 -16.09 -24.88 6.73
C LEU A 259 -16.12 -23.57 5.94
N LEU A 260 -17.10 -22.71 6.21
CA LEU A 260 -17.19 -21.38 5.61
C LEU A 260 -16.00 -20.50 6.00
N LEU A 261 -15.56 -20.54 7.25
CA LEU A 261 -14.40 -19.79 7.73
C LEU A 261 -13.10 -20.26 7.05
N VAL A 262 -12.90 -21.57 6.91
CA VAL A 262 -11.74 -22.13 6.19
C VAL A 262 -11.77 -21.68 4.72
N GLY A 263 -12.91 -21.76 4.05
CA GLY A 263 -13.08 -21.27 2.67
C GLY A 263 -12.80 -19.77 2.54
N PHE A 264 -13.29 -18.98 3.49
CA PHE A 264 -13.05 -17.53 3.57
C PHE A 264 -11.55 -17.21 3.71
N VAL A 265 -10.85 -17.88 4.63
CA VAL A 265 -9.40 -17.70 4.82
C VAL A 265 -8.62 -18.11 3.56
N ALA A 266 -8.99 -19.22 2.93
CA ALA A 266 -8.35 -19.67 1.69
C ALA A 266 -8.51 -18.63 0.56
N ILE A 267 -9.72 -18.07 0.40
CA ILE A 267 -9.97 -17.02 -0.60
C ILE A 267 -9.22 -15.73 -0.26
N TRP A 268 -9.16 -15.34 1.01
CA TRP A 268 -8.36 -14.20 1.45
C TRP A 268 -6.86 -14.39 1.13
N LEU A 269 -6.30 -15.57 1.40
CA LEU A 269 -4.91 -15.88 1.04
C LEU A 269 -4.68 -15.85 -0.48
N ALA A 270 -5.64 -16.32 -1.28
CA ALA A 270 -5.56 -16.21 -2.74
C ALA A 270 -5.58 -14.76 -3.23
N VAL A 271 -6.42 -13.91 -2.61
CA VAL A 271 -6.44 -12.46 -2.87
C VAL A 271 -5.10 -11.83 -2.51
N VAL A 272 -4.54 -12.18 -1.36
CA VAL A 272 -3.22 -11.74 -0.89
C VAL A 272 -2.12 -12.10 -1.90
N LEU A 273 -2.13 -13.31 -2.46
CA LEU A 273 -1.22 -13.73 -3.54
C LEU A 273 -1.44 -12.93 -4.82
N ALA A 274 -2.69 -12.63 -5.19
CA ALA A 274 -2.99 -11.81 -6.37
C ALA A 274 -2.45 -10.38 -6.23
N PHE A 275 -2.58 -9.76 -5.05
CA PHE A 275 -1.91 -8.49 -4.77
C PHE A 275 -0.39 -8.63 -4.82
N GLY A 276 0.16 -9.75 -4.35
CA GLY A 276 1.59 -10.03 -4.48
C GLY A 276 2.07 -10.05 -5.92
N ALA A 277 1.33 -10.71 -6.82
CA ALA A 277 1.63 -10.72 -8.25
C ALA A 277 1.51 -9.32 -8.89
N LEU A 278 0.51 -8.52 -8.51
CA LEU A 278 0.40 -7.12 -8.94
C LEU A 278 1.60 -6.29 -8.46
N HIS A 279 2.03 -6.47 -7.21
CA HIS A 279 3.21 -5.79 -6.67
C HIS A 279 4.49 -6.13 -7.44
N VAL A 280 4.70 -7.42 -7.77
CA VAL A 280 5.82 -7.87 -8.62
C VAL A 280 5.75 -7.20 -10.00
N LEU A 281 4.57 -7.21 -10.62
CA LEU A 281 4.34 -6.60 -11.93
C LEU A 281 4.70 -5.12 -11.91
N PHE A 282 4.19 -4.35 -10.94
CA PHE A 282 4.45 -2.92 -10.88
C PHE A 282 5.89 -2.59 -10.51
N SER A 283 6.49 -3.30 -9.55
CA SER A 283 7.89 -3.08 -9.17
C SER A 283 8.84 -3.36 -10.35
N THR A 284 8.56 -4.41 -11.13
CA THR A 284 9.31 -4.75 -12.35
C THR A 284 9.07 -3.71 -13.45
N TRP A 285 7.83 -3.27 -13.65
CA TRP A 285 7.51 -2.25 -14.65
C TRP A 285 8.22 -0.93 -14.36
N TRP A 286 8.21 -0.47 -13.11
CA TRP A 286 9.01 0.68 -12.67
C TRP A 286 10.50 0.52 -12.96
N SER A 287 11.03 -0.66 -12.70
CA SER A 287 12.44 -0.97 -12.96
C SER A 287 12.77 -0.86 -14.46
N LEU A 288 12.01 -1.51 -15.34
CA LEU A 288 12.18 -1.41 -16.79
C LEU A 288 12.06 0.02 -17.31
N GLU A 289 11.10 0.78 -16.77
CA GLU A 289 10.85 2.17 -17.14
C GLU A 289 11.96 3.12 -16.65
N SER A 290 12.68 2.75 -15.59
CA SER A 290 13.85 3.48 -15.08
C SER A 290 15.17 3.10 -15.77
N GLY A 291 15.14 2.16 -16.72
CA GLY A 291 16.33 1.63 -17.41
C GLY A 291 16.93 0.39 -16.74
N GLY A 292 16.26 -0.18 -15.75
CA GLY A 292 16.63 -1.43 -15.08
C GLY A 292 16.15 -2.67 -15.84
N LEU A 293 17.12 -3.31 -16.53
CA LEU A 293 17.31 -4.71 -16.98
C LEU A 293 17.60 -4.83 -18.49
N PRO A 294 18.80 -5.37 -18.83
CA PRO A 294 18.80 -6.66 -19.54
C PRO A 294 19.99 -7.60 -19.21
N ALA A 295 19.69 -8.91 -19.00
CA ALA A 295 20.52 -10.06 -19.41
C ALA A 295 19.77 -11.39 -19.20
N ALA A 296 19.09 -11.59 -18.07
CA ALA A 296 18.41 -12.86 -17.74
C ALA A 296 16.95 -12.96 -18.21
N ALA A 297 16.42 -11.92 -18.89
CA ALA A 297 15.07 -11.89 -19.45
C ALA A 297 15.03 -12.10 -20.97
N ALA A 298 16.19 -12.33 -21.60
CA ALA A 298 16.16 -13.07 -22.85
C ALA A 298 15.71 -14.48 -22.46
N PRO A 299 14.52 -14.97 -22.88
CA PRO A 299 14.37 -16.41 -22.97
C PRO A 299 15.60 -16.88 -23.74
N GLU A 300 16.30 -17.90 -23.22
CA GLU A 300 17.29 -18.64 -24.02
C GLU A 300 16.72 -18.67 -25.43
N SER A 301 17.40 -17.94 -26.32
CA SER A 301 17.06 -17.94 -27.73
C SER A 301 16.83 -19.38 -28.05
N MET A 302 15.59 -19.70 -28.42
CA MET A 302 15.18 -20.93 -29.07
C MET A 302 16.41 -21.36 -29.87
N GLU A 303 17.19 -22.29 -29.31
CA GLU A 303 18.36 -22.80 -29.98
C GLU A 303 17.77 -23.24 -31.29
N ALA A 304 18.24 -22.59 -32.36
CA ALA A 304 18.07 -23.07 -33.70
C ALA A 304 18.70 -24.47 -33.67
N ARG A 305 17.90 -25.46 -33.29
CA ARG A 305 18.24 -26.86 -33.50
C ARG A 305 18.29 -27.00 -35.01
N PRO A 306 19.45 -27.38 -35.58
CA PRO A 306 19.58 -27.60 -37.01
C PRO A 306 18.61 -28.67 -37.51
#